data_AF-A0A1G3BS10-F1
#
_entry.id   AF-A0A1G3BS10-F1
#
_cell.length_a   1.000
_cell.length_b   1.000
_cell.length_c   1.000
_cell.angle_alpha   90.00
_cell.angle_beta   90.00
_cell.angle_gamma   90.00
#
_symmetry.space_group_name_H-M   'P 1'
#
loop_
_entity.id
_entity.type
_entity.pdbx_description
1 polymer ?
#
loop_
_entity_poly.entity_id
_entity_poly.type
_entity_poly.pdbx_seq_one_letter_code
_entity_poly.pdbx_strand_id
1 'polypeptide(L)'
;MAEERILVIDDEEIICRLLKDTLTDEGYQVETVNNGIEGVEKISRGEPFDILLIDIRMPKKDGIQVLKEAKSKVPDIITIIMTGYPSIETIREASEYNAFDYITKPLDPDEVCECIKRSLEVRKLSKELKTPEKPPRILIVDDMQSALFLSEGVLEDEGYHAEIAQNGEEALEKFRQKRFDIVVADLHMPGIDGIELLNKIKKLDVKTLVIIMTARPSIESAILAFRHGAYDYITKPIDPDTIINTIQRGLEKYHIETNTDKLLKRTYDLRQQMVSENTTLINERDLLYGVIDAIPDIIVVTDENNNIRAVNKAAETLLEYKKEDIQRKPIDKLFDEKKNFFRGNDFDNMMKAGRVTNYQLTCITSKGAKIKTSWSGMPVFDKDKKIKGVVGIGKK
;
A
#
# COMPACT_ATOMS: atom_id res chain seq x y z
N MET A 1 -4.89 -9.22 23.61
CA MET A 1 -5.07 -9.10 22.14
C MET A 1 -5.58 -10.46 21.71
N ALA A 2 -6.56 -10.55 20.80
CA ALA A 2 -6.99 -11.86 20.31
C ALA A 2 -5.83 -12.45 19.50
N GLU A 3 -5.32 -13.61 19.89
CA GLU A 3 -4.28 -14.32 19.13
C GLU A 3 -4.89 -14.81 17.81
N GLU A 4 -4.32 -14.42 16.68
CA GLU A 4 -4.80 -14.86 15.36
C GLU A 4 -4.67 -16.38 15.23
N ARG A 5 -5.73 -17.01 14.70
CA ARG A 5 -5.82 -18.47 14.60
C ARG A 5 -5.44 -18.95 13.20
N ILE A 6 -4.51 -19.89 13.15
CA ILE A 6 -3.93 -20.42 11.92
C ILE A 6 -4.24 -21.90 11.81
N LEU A 7 -4.85 -22.31 10.69
CA LEU A 7 -5.00 -23.72 10.32
C LEU A 7 -3.94 -24.10 9.29
N VAL A 8 -3.11 -25.08 9.62
CA VAL A 8 -2.13 -25.69 8.72
C VAL A 8 -2.66 -27.03 8.23
N ILE A 9 -2.65 -27.26 6.92
CA ILE A 9 -3.07 -28.51 6.29
C ILE A 9 -1.93 -29.01 5.39
N ASP A 10 -1.28 -30.09 5.80
CA ASP A 10 -0.19 -30.73 5.05
C ASP A 10 -0.15 -32.23 5.40
N ASP A 11 0.01 -33.12 4.42
CA ASP A 11 0.07 -34.57 4.67
C ASP A 11 1.44 -35.02 5.24
N GLU A 12 2.45 -34.15 5.20
CA GLU A 12 3.75 -34.37 5.81
C GLU A 12 3.75 -33.91 7.28
N GLU A 13 3.65 -34.85 8.22
CA GLU A 13 3.65 -34.57 9.67
C GLU A 13 4.83 -33.71 10.16
N ILE A 14 5.98 -33.83 9.49
CA ILE A 14 7.20 -33.06 9.80
C ILE A 14 6.96 -31.57 9.52
N ILE A 15 6.29 -31.25 8.42
CA ILE A 15 5.96 -29.86 8.04
C ILE A 15 4.94 -29.30 9.01
N CYS A 16 3.88 -30.05 9.32
CA CYS A 16 2.90 -29.66 10.33
C CYS A 16 3.56 -29.34 11.68
N ARG A 17 4.50 -30.17 12.15
CA ARG A 17 5.21 -29.93 13.40
C ARG A 17 6.10 -28.69 13.33
N LEU A 18 6.89 -28.55 12.27
CA LEU A 18 7.77 -27.39 12.05
C LEU A 18 6.96 -26.09 12.09
N LEU A 19 5.88 -26.00 11.31
CA LEU A 19 5.04 -24.81 11.23
C LEU A 19 4.32 -24.54 12.55
N LYS A 20 3.86 -25.59 13.24
CA LYS A 20 3.22 -25.44 14.54
C LYS A 20 4.18 -24.82 15.56
N ASP A 21 5.40 -25.37 15.66
CA ASP A 21 6.39 -24.89 16.63
C ASP A 21 6.81 -23.45 16.29
N THR A 22 7.21 -23.19 15.05
CA THR A 22 7.63 -21.85 14.58
C THR A 22 6.55 -20.78 14.79
N LEU A 23 5.31 -21.05 14.37
CA LEU A 23 4.24 -20.03 14.43
C LEU A 23 3.69 -19.84 15.84
N THR A 24 3.76 -20.87 16.69
CA THR A 24 3.42 -20.73 18.12
C THR A 24 4.45 -19.85 18.83
N ASP A 25 5.74 -19.99 18.51
CA ASP A 25 6.81 -19.15 19.06
C ASP A 25 6.64 -17.66 18.68
N GLU A 26 6.06 -17.37 17.50
CA GLU A 26 5.69 -16.02 17.07
C GLU A 26 4.38 -15.49 17.70
N GLY A 27 3.70 -16.31 18.52
CA GLY A 27 2.50 -15.91 19.27
C GLY A 27 1.16 -16.21 18.59
N TYR A 28 1.13 -17.02 17.53
CA TYR A 28 -0.10 -17.43 16.87
C TYR A 28 -0.73 -18.67 17.52
N GLN A 29 -2.06 -18.79 17.41
CA GLN A 29 -2.75 -20.03 17.77
C GLN A 29 -2.80 -20.98 16.58
N VAL A 30 -1.97 -22.02 16.62
CA VAL A 30 -1.78 -22.90 15.46
C VAL A 30 -2.45 -24.26 15.68
N GLU A 31 -3.27 -24.64 14.70
CA GLU A 31 -3.86 -25.97 14.61
C GLU A 31 -3.44 -26.64 13.31
N THR A 32 -3.17 -27.94 13.37
CA THR A 32 -2.62 -28.70 12.24
C THR A 32 -3.49 -29.90 11.94
N VAL A 33 -3.67 -30.21 10.66
CA VAL A 33 -4.34 -31.44 10.19
C VAL A 33 -3.59 -32.06 9.04
N ASN A 34 -3.71 -33.38 8.88
CA ASN A 34 -2.86 -34.15 7.97
C ASN A 34 -3.54 -34.50 6.64
N ASN A 35 -4.70 -33.90 6.34
CA ASN A 35 -5.42 -34.12 5.09
C ASN A 35 -6.50 -33.05 4.85
N GLY A 36 -6.84 -32.82 3.59
CA GLY A 36 -7.82 -31.81 3.20
C GLY A 36 -9.26 -32.05 3.68
N ILE A 37 -9.67 -33.30 3.97
CA ILE A 37 -11.03 -33.60 4.44
C ILE A 37 -11.22 -33.05 5.85
N GLU A 38 -10.29 -33.35 6.75
CA GLU A 38 -10.31 -32.89 8.13
C GLU A 38 -10.25 -31.35 8.23
N GLY A 39 -9.45 -30.72 7.37
CA GLY A 39 -9.37 -29.27 7.30
C GLY A 39 -10.69 -28.61 6.90
N VAL A 40 -11.37 -29.16 5.88
CA VAL A 40 -12.70 -28.67 5.49
C VAL A 40 -13.73 -28.91 6.59
N GLU A 41 -13.67 -30.03 7.31
CA GLU A 41 -14.60 -30.30 8.42
C GLU A 41 -14.48 -29.24 9.51
N LYS A 42 -13.26 -28.87 9.91
CA LYS A 42 -13.01 -27.82 10.91
C LYS A 42 -13.55 -26.46 10.47
N ILE A 43 -13.27 -26.06 9.22
CA ILE A 43 -13.79 -24.82 8.64
C ILE A 43 -15.33 -24.85 8.60
N SER A 44 -15.92 -26.01 8.25
CA SER A 44 -17.37 -26.17 8.16
C SER A 44 -18.08 -26.19 9.50
N ARG A 45 -17.38 -26.53 10.60
CA ARG A 45 -17.90 -26.44 11.98
C ARG A 45 -17.98 -25.00 12.49
N GLY A 46 -17.50 -24.02 11.72
CA GLY A 46 -17.49 -22.62 12.12
C GLY A 46 -16.39 -22.29 13.13
N GLU A 47 -15.35 -23.12 13.21
CA GLU A 47 -14.17 -22.81 14.01
C GLU A 47 -13.51 -21.54 13.45
N PRO A 48 -13.24 -20.50 14.27
CA PRO A 48 -12.70 -19.25 13.75
C PRO A 48 -11.23 -19.42 13.41
N PHE A 49 -10.91 -19.39 12.11
CA PHE A 49 -9.55 -19.33 11.58
C PHE A 49 -9.36 -18.06 10.74
N ASP A 50 -8.24 -17.39 10.97
CA ASP A 50 -7.85 -16.16 10.27
C ASP A 50 -7.03 -16.46 9.01
N ILE A 51 -6.17 -17.48 9.10
CA ILE A 51 -5.29 -17.91 8.03
C ILE A 51 -5.40 -19.43 7.83
N LEU A 52 -5.41 -19.84 6.57
CA LEU A 52 -5.28 -21.20 6.11
C LEU A 52 -3.94 -21.36 5.37
N LEU A 53 -2.99 -22.09 5.94
CA LEU A 53 -1.79 -22.56 5.24
C LEU A 53 -2.07 -23.96 4.70
N ILE A 54 -1.92 -24.16 3.40
CA ILE A 54 -2.36 -25.40 2.77
C ILE A 54 -1.42 -25.93 1.70
N ASP A 55 -1.04 -27.21 1.79
CA ASP A 55 -0.36 -27.89 0.69
C ASP A 55 -1.31 -28.12 -0.49
N ILE A 56 -0.83 -27.85 -1.70
CA ILE A 56 -1.55 -28.17 -2.93
C ILE A 56 -1.70 -29.69 -3.10
N ARG A 57 -0.65 -30.45 -2.80
CA ARG A 57 -0.53 -31.86 -3.22
C ARG A 57 -0.75 -32.81 -2.05
N MET A 58 -2.01 -32.94 -1.63
CA MET A 58 -2.40 -33.89 -0.58
C MET A 58 -3.19 -35.08 -1.14
N PRO A 59 -3.09 -36.27 -0.51
CA PRO A 59 -3.97 -37.40 -0.77
C PRO A 59 -5.44 -37.11 -0.43
N LYS A 60 -6.35 -37.84 -1.10
CA LYS A 60 -7.82 -37.81 -0.93
C LYS A 60 -8.49 -36.51 -1.39
N LYS A 61 -8.03 -35.36 -0.91
CA LYS A 61 -8.56 -34.03 -1.23
C LYS A 61 -7.42 -33.04 -1.35
N ASP A 62 -7.21 -32.53 -2.56
CA ASP A 62 -6.10 -31.64 -2.86
C ASP A 62 -6.34 -30.21 -2.33
N GLY A 63 -5.28 -29.40 -2.28
CA GLY A 63 -5.34 -28.06 -1.70
C GLY A 63 -6.27 -27.09 -2.46
N ILE A 64 -6.44 -27.27 -3.76
CA ILE A 64 -7.34 -26.43 -4.57
C ILE A 64 -8.81 -26.73 -4.25
N GLN A 65 -9.15 -28.01 -4.10
CA GLN A 65 -10.48 -28.45 -3.66
C GLN A 65 -10.81 -27.90 -2.27
N VAL A 66 -9.86 -27.95 -1.33
CA VAL A 66 -10.04 -27.38 0.01
C VAL A 66 -10.20 -25.85 -0.06
N LEU A 67 -9.37 -25.15 -0.83
CA LEU A 67 -9.44 -23.70 -1.01
C LEU A 67 -10.83 -23.27 -1.52
N LYS A 68 -11.35 -23.96 -2.54
CA LYS A 68 -12.68 -23.68 -3.10
C LYS A 68 -13.79 -23.81 -2.06
N GLU A 69 -13.74 -24.86 -1.25
CA GLU A 69 -14.76 -25.09 -0.22
C GLU A 69 -14.61 -24.13 0.96
N ALA A 70 -13.37 -23.88 1.40
CA ALA A 70 -13.06 -22.92 2.45
C ALA A 70 -13.60 -21.52 2.11
N LYS A 71 -13.31 -21.03 0.90
CA LYS A 71 -13.79 -19.71 0.41
C LYS A 71 -15.30 -19.64 0.25
N SER A 72 -15.97 -20.76 -0.05
CA SER A 72 -17.44 -20.80 -0.12
C SER A 72 -18.12 -20.65 1.25
N LYS A 73 -17.43 -21.05 2.32
CA LYS A 73 -17.94 -21.01 3.70
C LYS A 73 -17.49 -19.77 4.45
N VAL A 74 -16.23 -19.41 4.28
CA VAL A 74 -15.58 -18.26 4.92
C VAL A 74 -14.88 -17.45 3.82
N PRO A 75 -15.58 -16.53 3.13
CA PRO A 75 -15.01 -15.76 2.03
C PRO A 75 -13.76 -14.95 2.42
N ASP A 76 -13.71 -14.48 3.68
CA ASP A 76 -12.67 -13.59 4.21
C ASP A 76 -11.49 -14.32 4.87
N ILE A 77 -11.43 -15.65 4.83
CA ILE A 77 -10.26 -16.40 5.33
C ILE A 77 -9.06 -16.11 4.43
N ILE A 78 -7.91 -15.75 5.02
CA ILE A 78 -6.67 -15.60 4.24
C ILE A 78 -6.19 -17.00 3.88
N THR A 79 -5.83 -17.26 2.62
CA THR A 79 -5.28 -18.56 2.23
C THR A 79 -3.89 -18.39 1.65
N ILE A 80 -2.91 -19.07 2.23
CA ILE A 80 -1.53 -19.12 1.80
C ILE A 80 -1.25 -20.55 1.36
N ILE A 81 -0.74 -20.72 0.15
CA ILE A 81 -0.56 -22.03 -0.45
C ILE A 81 0.90 -22.48 -0.30
N MET A 82 1.13 -23.73 0.05
CA MET A 82 2.45 -24.35 0.12
C MET A 82 2.62 -25.26 -1.10
N THR A 83 3.68 -25.10 -1.89
CA THR A 83 3.88 -25.88 -3.12
C THR A 83 5.32 -26.34 -3.31
N GLY A 84 5.53 -27.62 -3.62
CA GLY A 84 6.85 -28.14 -4.01
C GLY A 84 7.22 -27.91 -5.47
N TYR A 85 6.26 -27.56 -6.34
CA TYR A 85 6.49 -27.30 -7.77
C TYR A 85 5.55 -26.17 -8.24
N PRO A 86 6.02 -24.92 -8.32
CA PRO A 86 5.23 -23.85 -8.89
C PRO A 86 5.06 -24.09 -10.40
N SER A 87 3.89 -24.54 -10.81
CA SER A 87 3.48 -24.55 -12.22
C SER A 87 2.61 -23.32 -12.50
N ILE A 88 2.71 -22.76 -13.70
CA ILE A 88 1.88 -21.60 -14.11
C ILE A 88 0.39 -21.95 -13.98
N GLU A 89 -0.01 -23.17 -14.29
CA GLU A 89 -1.41 -23.63 -14.19
C GLU A 89 -1.88 -23.63 -12.74
N THR A 90 -1.08 -24.18 -11.82
CA THR A 90 -1.41 -24.24 -10.41
C THR A 90 -1.50 -22.85 -9.76
N ILE A 91 -0.60 -21.93 -10.13
CA ILE A 91 -0.66 -20.53 -9.69
C ILE A 91 -1.92 -19.84 -10.21
N ARG A 92 -2.30 -20.12 -11.47
CA ARG A 92 -3.50 -19.54 -12.07
C ARG A 92 -4.77 -20.05 -11.38
N GLU A 93 -4.88 -21.36 -11.18
CA GLU A 93 -6.01 -21.98 -10.48
C GLU A 93 -6.14 -21.45 -9.04
N ALA A 94 -5.03 -21.35 -8.30
CA ALA A 94 -5.02 -20.76 -6.97
C ALA A 94 -5.50 -19.29 -6.96
N SER A 95 -5.07 -18.52 -7.94
CA SER A 95 -5.45 -17.11 -8.10
C SER A 95 -6.95 -16.96 -8.42
N GLU A 96 -7.54 -17.89 -9.18
CA GLU A 96 -8.98 -17.91 -9.49
C GLU A 96 -9.85 -18.02 -8.21
N TYR A 97 -9.30 -18.54 -7.11
CA TYR A 97 -9.99 -18.66 -5.82
C TYR A 97 -9.49 -17.66 -4.76
N ASN A 98 -8.86 -16.56 -5.16
CA ASN A 98 -8.38 -15.50 -4.26
C ASN A 98 -7.46 -16.04 -3.13
N ALA A 99 -6.55 -16.95 -3.46
CA ALA A 99 -5.41 -17.22 -2.59
C ALA A 99 -4.59 -15.93 -2.43
N PHE A 100 -4.16 -15.65 -1.20
CA PHE A 100 -3.40 -14.44 -0.88
C PHE A 100 -1.99 -14.50 -1.46
N ASP A 101 -1.30 -15.62 -1.22
CA ASP A 101 0.04 -15.85 -1.73
C ASP A 101 0.37 -17.35 -1.76
N TYR A 102 1.54 -17.71 -2.28
CA TYR A 102 2.10 -19.04 -2.21
C TYR A 102 3.56 -19.02 -1.72
N ILE A 103 3.97 -20.11 -1.08
CA ILE A 103 5.32 -20.34 -0.55
C ILE A 103 5.83 -21.65 -1.14
N THR A 104 7.08 -21.66 -1.58
CA THR A 104 7.69 -22.85 -2.18
C THR A 104 8.33 -23.76 -1.12
N LYS A 105 8.09 -25.08 -1.21
CA LYS A 105 8.84 -26.07 -0.43
C LYS A 105 10.25 -26.25 -1.03
N PRO A 106 11.32 -26.42 -0.23
CA PRO A 106 11.32 -26.53 1.23
C PRO A 106 11.01 -25.18 1.90
N LEU A 107 10.20 -25.23 2.97
CA LEU A 107 9.72 -24.02 3.65
C LEU A 107 10.83 -23.40 4.49
N ASP A 108 11.10 -22.12 4.26
CA ASP A 108 11.90 -21.28 5.16
C ASP A 108 10.98 -20.69 6.24
N PRO A 109 11.21 -20.99 7.54
CA PRO A 109 10.44 -20.42 8.65
C PRO A 109 10.30 -18.89 8.59
N ASP A 110 11.37 -18.18 8.20
CA ASP A 110 11.36 -16.72 8.15
C ASP A 110 10.45 -16.22 7.02
N GLU A 111 10.50 -16.86 5.84
CA GLU A 111 9.63 -16.55 4.70
C GLU A 111 8.15 -16.77 5.04
N VAL A 112 7.84 -17.88 5.74
CA VAL A 112 6.47 -18.17 6.18
C VAL A 112 5.97 -17.10 7.15
N CYS A 113 6.77 -16.73 8.13
CA CYS A 113 6.44 -15.70 9.11
C CYS A 113 6.24 -14.33 8.45
N GLU A 114 7.11 -13.93 7.53
CA GLU A 114 6.97 -12.68 6.76
C GLU A 114 5.70 -12.69 5.90
N CYS A 115 5.41 -13.81 5.23
CA CYS A 115 4.20 -13.96 4.42
C CYS A 115 2.93 -13.81 5.27
N ILE A 116 2.88 -14.47 6.43
CA ILE A 116 1.76 -14.36 7.39
C ILE A 116 1.62 -12.92 7.87
N LYS A 117 2.70 -12.28 8.34
CA LYS A 117 2.69 -10.89 8.82
C LYS A 117 2.14 -9.93 7.76
N ARG A 118 2.64 -10.03 6.53
CA ARG A 118 2.16 -9.24 5.39
C ARG A 118 0.67 -9.50 5.08
N SER A 119 0.23 -10.75 5.16
CA SER A 119 -1.17 -11.10 4.91
C SER A 119 -2.13 -10.52 5.95
N LEU A 120 -1.75 -10.58 7.23
CA LEU A 120 -2.50 -9.98 8.33
C LEU A 120 -2.51 -8.46 8.23
N GLU A 121 -1.39 -7.85 7.85
CA GLU A 121 -1.31 -6.40 7.63
C GLU A 121 -2.25 -5.94 6.51
N VAL A 122 -2.23 -6.62 5.35
CA VAL A 122 -3.16 -6.31 4.25
C VAL A 122 -4.61 -6.50 4.67
N ARG A 123 -4.93 -7.55 5.43
CA ARG A 123 -6.29 -7.76 5.96
C ARG A 123 -6.68 -6.67 6.95
N LYS A 124 -5.76 -6.26 7.84
CA LYS A 124 -5.99 -5.18 8.81
C LYS A 124 -6.23 -3.86 8.09
N LEU A 125 -5.38 -3.49 7.13
CA LEU A 125 -5.55 -2.29 6.30
C LEU A 125 -6.86 -2.33 5.50
N SER A 126 -7.21 -3.49 4.94
CA SER A 126 -8.48 -3.69 4.22
C SER A 126 -9.68 -3.55 5.15
N LYS A 127 -9.59 -4.04 6.40
CA LYS A 127 -10.60 -3.83 7.43
C LYS A 127 -10.68 -2.36 7.83
N GLU A 128 -9.57 -1.70 8.08
CA GLU A 128 -9.51 -0.26 8.41
C GLU A 128 -10.09 0.61 7.28
N LEU A 129 -9.86 0.23 6.02
CA LEU A 129 -10.46 0.87 4.84
C LEU A 129 -11.96 0.59 4.67
N LYS A 130 -12.51 -0.39 5.39
CA LYS A 130 -13.94 -0.80 5.37
C LYS A 130 -14.69 -0.35 6.62
N THR A 131 -14.02 -0.23 7.76
CA THR A 131 -14.61 0.19 9.03
C THR A 131 -14.59 1.71 9.13
N PRO A 132 -15.75 2.36 9.31
CA PRO A 132 -15.80 3.81 9.35
C PRO A 132 -15.11 4.36 10.61
N GLU A 133 -14.35 5.46 10.47
CA GLU A 133 -13.69 6.17 11.58
C GLU A 133 -14.69 6.68 12.64
N LYS A 134 -15.98 6.78 12.28
CA LYS A 134 -17.07 7.25 13.12
C LYS A 134 -18.29 6.36 12.89
N PRO A 135 -19.16 6.18 13.91
CA PRO A 135 -20.42 5.47 13.70
C PRO A 135 -21.23 6.16 12.60
N PRO A 136 -21.82 5.38 11.68
CA PRO A 136 -22.58 5.92 10.56
C PRO A 136 -23.83 6.64 11.06
N ARG A 137 -24.20 7.71 10.36
CA ARG A 137 -25.40 8.50 10.70
C ARG A 137 -26.52 8.12 9.76
N ILE A 138 -27.53 7.45 10.31
CA ILE A 138 -28.69 6.94 9.58
C ILE A 138 -29.91 7.79 9.91
N LEU A 139 -30.71 8.15 8.90
CA LEU A 139 -32.02 8.77 9.07
C LEU A 139 -33.09 7.86 8.48
N ILE A 140 -34.09 7.46 9.26
CA ILE A 140 -35.27 6.74 8.80
C ILE A 140 -36.43 7.73 8.67
N VAL A 141 -37.15 7.69 7.56
CA VAL A 141 -38.28 8.57 7.28
C VAL A 141 -39.48 7.75 6.88
N ASP A 142 -40.57 7.86 7.65
CA ASP A 142 -41.80 7.10 7.44
C ASP A 142 -42.95 7.83 8.15
N ASP A 143 -44.12 7.93 7.52
CA ASP A 143 -45.29 8.58 8.10
C ASP A 143 -46.01 7.69 9.14
N MET A 144 -45.70 6.39 9.18
CA MET A 144 -46.21 5.45 10.16
C MET A 144 -45.25 5.29 11.34
N GLN A 145 -45.64 5.76 12.53
CA GLN A 145 -44.84 5.62 13.76
C GLN A 145 -44.42 4.17 14.05
N SER A 146 -45.31 3.20 13.82
CA SER A 146 -45.00 1.78 14.02
C SER A 146 -43.87 1.28 13.11
N ALA A 147 -43.80 1.79 11.88
CA ALA A 147 -42.74 1.43 10.93
C ALA A 147 -41.39 2.08 11.32
N LEU A 148 -41.42 3.32 11.83
CA LEU A 148 -40.24 3.98 12.39
C LEU A 148 -39.64 3.18 13.56
N PHE A 149 -40.44 2.85 14.58
CA PHE A 149 -39.96 2.10 15.75
C PHE A 149 -39.46 0.70 15.40
N LEU A 150 -40.10 0.01 14.45
CA LEU A 150 -39.62 -1.30 13.99
C LEU A 150 -38.25 -1.17 13.31
N SER A 151 -38.10 -0.20 12.41
CA SER A 151 -36.86 0.00 11.67
C SER A 151 -35.72 0.48 12.58
N GLU A 152 -36.04 1.33 13.56
CA GLU A 152 -35.11 1.78 14.59
C GLU A 152 -34.62 0.60 15.45
N GLY A 153 -35.53 -0.23 15.97
CA GLY A 153 -35.17 -1.41 16.78
C GLY A 153 -34.31 -2.42 16.03
N VAL A 154 -34.63 -2.70 14.76
CA VAL A 154 -33.81 -3.58 13.90
C VAL A 154 -32.39 -3.06 13.74
N LEU A 155 -32.22 -1.73 13.64
CA LEU A 155 -30.91 -1.12 13.51
C LEU A 155 -30.14 -1.09 14.84
N GLU A 156 -30.83 -0.85 15.96
CA GLU A 156 -30.22 -0.87 17.28
C GLU A 156 -29.69 -2.26 17.66
N ASP A 157 -30.41 -3.33 17.30
CA ASP A 157 -29.98 -4.72 17.52
C ASP A 157 -28.64 -5.04 16.82
N GLU A 158 -28.38 -4.38 15.68
CA GLU A 158 -27.13 -4.47 14.91
C GLU A 158 -26.08 -3.40 15.30
N GLY A 159 -26.34 -2.64 16.37
CA GLY A 159 -25.42 -1.62 16.90
C GLY A 159 -25.39 -0.31 16.12
N TYR A 160 -26.37 -0.06 15.25
CA TYR A 160 -26.54 1.21 14.57
C TYR A 160 -27.45 2.15 15.36
N HIS A 161 -27.18 3.44 15.28
CA HIS A 161 -28.07 4.48 15.80
C HIS A 161 -28.70 5.24 14.64
N ALA A 162 -30.02 5.14 14.53
CA ALA A 162 -30.79 5.86 13.53
C ALA A 162 -31.56 7.01 14.18
N GLU A 163 -31.67 8.12 13.47
CA GLU A 163 -32.65 9.14 13.78
C GLU A 163 -33.91 8.90 12.96
N ILE A 164 -35.07 9.21 13.53
CA ILE A 164 -36.37 9.03 12.86
C ILE A 164 -36.95 10.38 12.42
N ALA A 165 -37.76 10.40 11.37
CA ALA A 165 -38.57 11.56 10.96
C ALA A 165 -39.93 11.09 10.45
N GLN A 166 -41.01 11.80 10.84
CA GLN A 166 -42.38 11.39 10.53
C GLN A 166 -42.91 11.90 9.17
N ASN A 167 -42.12 12.69 8.46
CA ASN A 167 -42.46 13.24 7.14
C ASN A 167 -41.21 13.82 6.46
N GLY A 168 -41.32 14.11 5.17
CA GLY A 168 -40.22 14.65 4.38
C GLY A 168 -39.78 16.06 4.82
N GLU A 169 -40.67 16.88 5.38
CA GLU A 169 -40.33 18.21 5.90
C GLU A 169 -39.41 18.12 7.12
N GLU A 170 -39.78 17.30 8.11
CA GLU A 170 -38.97 17.03 9.30
C GLU A 170 -37.61 16.40 8.92
N ALA A 171 -37.62 15.46 7.97
CA ALA A 171 -36.41 14.84 7.46
C ALA A 171 -35.44 15.87 6.86
N LEU A 172 -35.96 16.81 6.06
CA LEU A 172 -35.15 17.89 5.48
C LEU A 172 -34.65 18.90 6.51
N GLU A 173 -35.45 19.20 7.53
CA GLU A 173 -35.02 20.05 8.62
C GLU A 173 -33.84 19.42 9.37
N LYS A 174 -33.97 18.14 9.74
CA LYS A 174 -32.89 17.36 10.35
C LYS A 174 -31.65 17.32 9.45
N PHE A 175 -31.83 17.06 8.15
CA PHE A 175 -30.73 16.99 7.18
C PHE A 175 -29.98 18.32 7.02
N ARG A 176 -30.66 19.47 7.20
CA ARG A 176 -30.01 20.79 7.16
C ARG A 176 -29.20 21.08 8.42
N GLN A 177 -29.63 20.57 9.56
CA GLN A 177 -28.92 20.74 10.82
C GLN A 177 -27.68 19.84 10.90
N LYS A 178 -27.74 18.66 10.26
CA LYS A 178 -26.68 17.66 10.36
C LYS A 178 -26.61 16.76 9.13
N ARG A 179 -25.39 16.32 8.78
CA ARG A 179 -25.15 15.37 7.68
C ARG A 179 -25.57 13.95 8.07
N PHE A 180 -26.14 13.22 7.13
CA PHE A 180 -26.43 11.79 7.24
C PHE A 180 -25.71 11.04 6.11
N ASP A 181 -25.17 9.87 6.43
CA ASP A 181 -24.48 9.00 5.47
C ASP A 181 -25.50 8.18 4.67
N ILE A 182 -26.57 7.72 5.36
CA ILE A 182 -27.69 6.99 4.76
C ILE A 182 -29.01 7.60 5.20
N VAL A 183 -29.93 7.71 4.25
CA VAL A 183 -31.34 8.04 4.48
C VAL A 183 -32.19 6.90 3.94
N VAL A 184 -33.02 6.31 4.80
CA VAL A 184 -33.98 5.27 4.42
C VAL A 184 -35.37 5.91 4.48
N ALA A 185 -36.02 6.08 3.33
CA ALA A 185 -37.26 6.86 3.25
C ALA A 185 -38.40 6.06 2.63
N ASP A 186 -39.59 6.15 3.22
CA ASP A 186 -40.80 5.68 2.59
C ASP A 186 -41.10 6.46 1.30
N LEU A 187 -41.59 5.75 0.29
CA LEU A 187 -41.93 6.32 -1.00
C LEU A 187 -43.16 7.22 -0.94
N HIS A 188 -44.16 6.86 -0.12
CA HIS A 188 -45.50 7.44 -0.13
C HIS A 188 -45.82 8.12 1.21
N MET A 189 -45.39 9.36 1.35
CA MET A 189 -45.67 10.18 2.53
C MET A 189 -46.54 11.40 2.17
N PRO A 190 -47.39 11.90 3.09
CA PRO A 190 -48.07 13.18 2.92
C PRO A 190 -47.08 14.35 2.82
N GLY A 191 -47.41 15.34 1.99
CA GLY A 191 -46.53 16.49 1.77
C GLY A 191 -45.39 16.15 0.83
N ILE A 192 -44.18 16.12 1.35
CA ILE A 192 -42.99 15.72 0.59
C ILE A 192 -42.88 14.19 0.54
N ASP A 193 -43.07 13.62 -0.66
CA ASP A 193 -42.91 12.18 -0.89
C ASP A 193 -41.44 11.73 -0.94
N GLY A 194 -41.20 10.42 -0.98
CA GLY A 194 -39.85 9.86 -0.94
C GLY A 194 -38.97 10.23 -2.14
N ILE A 195 -39.56 10.43 -3.34
CA ILE A 195 -38.82 10.84 -4.54
C ILE A 195 -38.47 12.32 -4.47
N GLU A 196 -39.39 13.16 -4.01
CA GLU A 196 -39.13 14.58 -3.81
C GLU A 196 -38.08 14.79 -2.71
N LEU A 197 -38.16 14.03 -1.61
CA LEU A 197 -37.17 14.02 -0.54
C LEU A 197 -35.79 13.62 -1.07
N LEU A 198 -35.70 12.51 -1.80
CA LEU A 198 -34.47 12.05 -2.48
C LEU A 198 -33.85 13.17 -3.32
N ASN A 199 -34.64 13.81 -4.19
CA ASN A 199 -34.17 14.89 -5.06
C ASN A 199 -33.63 16.08 -4.26
N LYS A 200 -34.31 16.45 -3.17
CA LYS A 200 -33.88 17.55 -2.30
C LYS A 200 -32.59 17.21 -1.55
N ILE A 201 -32.47 15.99 -1.04
CA ILE A 201 -31.25 15.49 -0.39
C ILE A 201 -30.08 15.49 -1.37
N LYS A 202 -30.24 14.94 -2.58
CA LYS A 202 -29.17 14.89 -3.59
C LYS A 202 -28.67 16.26 -4.04
N LYS A 203 -29.50 17.30 -3.95
CA LYS A 203 -29.09 18.70 -4.19
C LYS A 203 -28.27 19.29 -3.04
N LEU A 204 -28.51 18.85 -1.80
CA LEU A 204 -27.77 19.30 -0.60
C LEU A 204 -26.49 18.49 -0.38
N ASP A 205 -26.54 17.20 -0.69
CA ASP A 205 -25.43 16.26 -0.60
C ASP A 205 -25.57 15.16 -1.66
N VAL A 206 -24.70 15.19 -2.66
CA VAL A 206 -24.69 14.14 -3.68
C VAL A 206 -24.23 12.79 -3.12
N LYS A 207 -23.44 12.80 -2.03
CA LYS A 207 -22.79 11.61 -1.47
C LYS A 207 -23.70 10.80 -0.55
N THR A 208 -24.64 11.43 0.14
CA THR A 208 -25.61 10.72 0.99
C THR A 208 -26.33 9.65 0.20
N LEU A 209 -26.31 8.41 0.68
CA LEU A 209 -27.04 7.33 0.05
C LEU A 209 -28.49 7.38 0.50
N VAL A 210 -29.40 7.18 -0.44
CA VAL A 210 -30.84 7.21 -0.16
C VAL A 210 -31.45 5.89 -0.59
N ILE A 211 -32.03 5.15 0.35
CA ILE A 211 -32.73 3.89 0.12
C ILE A 211 -34.22 4.19 0.18
N ILE A 212 -34.96 3.79 -0.86
CA ILE A 212 -36.41 3.99 -0.91
C ILE A 212 -37.11 2.73 -0.44
N MET A 213 -38.10 2.87 0.44
CA MET A 213 -38.98 1.80 0.90
C MET A 213 -40.39 1.97 0.32
N THR A 214 -41.08 0.89 -0.04
CA THR A 214 -42.47 0.99 -0.50
C THR A 214 -43.34 -0.17 -0.05
N ALA A 215 -44.61 0.07 0.23
CA ALA A 215 -45.63 -0.98 0.37
C ALA A 215 -46.26 -1.42 -0.97
N ARG A 216 -46.00 -0.68 -2.06
CA ARG A 216 -46.55 -0.96 -3.40
C ARG A 216 -45.42 -1.01 -4.43
N PRO A 217 -44.67 -2.11 -4.49
CA PRO A 217 -43.59 -2.24 -5.46
C PRO A 217 -44.13 -2.29 -6.89
N SER A 218 -43.60 -1.42 -7.75
CA SER A 218 -43.69 -1.56 -9.19
C SER A 218 -42.32 -1.39 -9.83
N ILE A 219 -42.15 -1.97 -11.02
CA ILE A 219 -40.92 -1.79 -11.81
C ILE A 219 -40.73 -0.30 -12.13
N GLU A 220 -41.81 0.42 -12.41
CA GLU A 220 -41.80 1.84 -12.75
C GLU A 220 -41.33 2.71 -11.59
N SER A 221 -41.81 2.46 -10.37
CA SER A 221 -41.40 3.22 -9.19
C SER A 221 -39.94 2.96 -8.81
N ALA A 222 -39.47 1.71 -8.95
CA ALA A 222 -38.06 1.38 -8.75
C ALA A 222 -37.16 2.08 -9.79
N ILE A 223 -37.52 2.00 -11.08
CA ILE A 223 -36.78 2.70 -12.16
C ILE A 223 -36.74 4.21 -11.90
N LEU A 224 -37.86 4.80 -11.48
CA LEU A 224 -37.94 6.23 -11.17
C LEU A 224 -36.99 6.59 -10.02
N ALA A 225 -37.02 5.84 -8.92
CA ALA A 225 -36.13 6.04 -7.78
C ALA A 225 -34.64 6.01 -8.20
N PHE A 226 -34.23 5.00 -8.97
CA PHE A 226 -32.86 4.91 -9.47
C PHE A 226 -32.47 6.06 -10.40
N ARG A 227 -33.39 6.51 -11.28
CA ARG A 227 -33.15 7.69 -12.14
C ARG A 227 -32.92 8.97 -11.34
N HIS A 228 -33.53 9.08 -10.17
CA HIS A 228 -33.34 10.20 -9.25
C HIS A 228 -32.13 10.01 -8.31
N GLY A 229 -31.38 8.92 -8.47
CA GLY A 229 -30.14 8.68 -7.73
C GLY A 229 -30.33 7.96 -6.39
N ALA A 230 -31.44 7.24 -6.20
CA ALA A 230 -31.56 6.29 -5.10
C ALA A 230 -30.43 5.25 -5.17
N TYR A 231 -29.89 4.91 -4.01
CA TYR A 231 -28.88 3.87 -3.88
C TYR A 231 -29.50 2.48 -4.04
N ASP A 232 -30.62 2.24 -3.36
CA ASP A 232 -31.33 0.97 -3.41
C ASP A 232 -32.84 1.17 -3.17
N TYR A 233 -33.60 0.10 -3.38
CA TYR A 233 -35.06 0.08 -3.30
C TYR A 233 -35.54 -1.19 -2.59
N ILE A 234 -36.22 -1.03 -1.45
CA ILE A 234 -36.68 -2.12 -0.59
C ILE A 234 -38.21 -2.18 -0.59
N THR A 235 -38.75 -3.41 -0.61
CA THR A 235 -40.20 -3.65 -0.53
C THR A 235 -40.63 -3.94 0.90
N LYS A 236 -41.74 -3.36 1.34
CA LYS A 236 -42.42 -3.66 2.60
C LYS A 236 -43.36 -4.87 2.44
N PRO A 237 -43.57 -5.71 3.48
CA PRO A 237 -43.01 -5.60 4.83
C PRO A 237 -41.48 -5.78 4.85
N ILE A 238 -40.80 -5.02 5.71
CA ILE A 238 -39.34 -5.00 5.76
C ILE A 238 -38.87 -6.28 6.43
N ASP A 239 -38.13 -7.07 5.67
CA ASP A 239 -37.31 -8.15 6.22
C ASP A 239 -36.08 -7.55 6.92
N PRO A 240 -35.84 -7.83 8.22
CA PRO A 240 -34.72 -7.27 8.97
C PRO A 240 -33.37 -7.48 8.30
N ASP A 241 -33.10 -8.70 7.80
CA ASP A 241 -31.84 -9.01 7.13
C ASP A 241 -31.68 -8.16 5.86
N THR A 242 -32.75 -7.92 5.11
CA THR A 242 -32.73 -7.13 3.88
C THR A 242 -32.33 -5.68 4.12
N ILE A 243 -32.91 -5.01 5.13
CA ILE A 243 -32.57 -3.61 5.42
C ILE A 243 -31.13 -3.48 5.95
N ILE A 244 -30.70 -4.38 6.83
CA ILE A 244 -29.35 -4.40 7.38
C ILE A 244 -28.31 -4.63 6.29
N ASN A 245 -28.48 -5.66 5.47
CA ASN A 245 -27.56 -5.96 4.37
C ASN A 245 -27.47 -4.80 3.38
N THR A 246 -28.59 -4.13 3.09
CA THR A 246 -28.62 -2.99 2.17
C THR A 246 -27.87 -1.78 2.74
N ILE A 247 -28.07 -1.49 4.03
CA ILE A 247 -27.36 -0.42 4.74
C ILE A 247 -25.86 -0.72 4.80
N GLN A 248 -25.47 -1.94 5.17
CA GLN A 248 -24.06 -2.35 5.24
C GLN A 248 -23.34 -2.19 3.89
N ARG A 249 -23.94 -2.69 2.80
CA ARG A 249 -23.38 -2.49 1.44
C ARG A 249 -23.29 -1.00 1.06
N GLY A 250 -24.29 -0.21 1.46
CA GLY A 250 -24.30 1.23 1.25
C GLY A 250 -23.13 1.89 1.99
N LEU A 251 -22.96 1.60 3.27
CA LEU A 251 -21.89 2.17 4.10
C LEU A 251 -20.51 1.77 3.58
N GLU A 252 -20.31 0.52 3.17
CA GLU A 252 -19.05 0.07 2.56
C GLU A 252 -18.73 0.89 1.31
N LYS A 253 -19.71 1.06 0.40
CA LYS A 253 -19.54 1.89 -0.80
C LYS A 253 -19.20 3.35 -0.44
N TYR A 254 -19.98 3.96 0.43
CA TYR A 254 -19.80 5.36 0.84
C TYR A 254 -18.42 5.58 1.47
N HIS A 255 -17.96 4.62 2.28
CA HIS A 255 -16.67 4.69 2.93
C HIS A 255 -15.51 4.54 1.93
N ILE A 256 -15.60 3.58 0.99
CA ILE A 256 -14.62 3.42 -0.09
C ILE A 256 -14.51 4.71 -0.91
N GLU A 257 -15.63 5.29 -1.34
CA GLU A 257 -15.62 6.54 -2.12
C GLU A 257 -15.00 7.70 -1.33
N THR A 258 -15.35 7.83 -0.04
CA THR A 258 -14.83 8.90 0.81
C THR A 258 -13.32 8.74 1.09
N ASN A 259 -12.85 7.52 1.34
CA ASN A 259 -11.44 7.23 1.56
C ASN A 259 -10.63 7.44 0.29
N THR A 260 -11.18 7.08 -0.87
CA THR A 260 -10.55 7.31 -2.17
C THR A 260 -10.32 8.81 -2.39
N ASP A 261 -11.32 9.66 -2.13
CA ASP A 261 -11.18 11.11 -2.23
C ASP A 261 -10.12 11.67 -1.26
N LYS A 262 -10.11 11.18 -0.01
CA LYS A 262 -9.09 11.58 0.99
C LYS A 262 -7.68 11.20 0.51
N LEU A 263 -7.49 9.99 0.01
CA LEU A 263 -6.21 9.50 -0.51
C LEU A 263 -5.75 10.27 -1.74
N LEU A 264 -6.65 10.56 -2.69
CA LEU A 264 -6.34 11.38 -3.87
C LEU A 264 -5.89 12.79 -3.47
N LYS A 265 -6.55 13.41 -2.49
CA LYS A 265 -6.11 14.71 -1.96
C LYS A 265 -4.73 14.63 -1.31
N ARG A 266 -4.51 13.61 -0.47
CA ARG A 266 -3.23 13.44 0.23
C ARG A 266 -2.07 13.20 -0.74
N THR A 267 -2.28 12.36 -1.75
CA THR A 267 -1.26 12.07 -2.78
C THR A 267 -0.95 13.31 -3.62
N TYR A 268 -1.95 14.13 -3.94
CA TYR A 268 -1.74 15.42 -4.59
C TYR A 268 -0.88 16.36 -3.73
N ASP A 269 -1.23 16.54 -2.46
CA ASP A 269 -0.52 17.44 -1.54
C ASP A 269 0.95 17.01 -1.36
N LEU A 270 1.19 15.71 -1.14
CA LEU A 270 2.55 15.14 -1.04
C LEU A 270 3.34 15.36 -2.33
N ARG A 271 2.71 15.20 -3.49
CA ARG A 271 3.37 15.44 -4.78
C ARG A 271 3.77 16.90 -4.92
N GLN A 272 2.94 17.85 -4.51
CA GLN A 272 3.28 19.28 -4.56
C GLN A 272 4.45 19.60 -3.62
N GLN A 273 4.44 19.03 -2.42
CA GLN A 273 5.55 19.16 -1.48
C GLN A 273 6.86 18.62 -2.08
N MET A 274 6.84 17.41 -2.66
CA MET A 274 8.02 16.82 -3.32
C MET A 274 8.54 17.66 -4.49
N VAL A 275 7.66 18.26 -5.28
CA VAL A 275 8.06 19.14 -6.40
C VAL A 275 8.75 20.39 -5.85
N SER A 276 8.22 20.99 -4.79
CA SER A 276 8.83 22.14 -4.13
C SER A 276 10.22 21.80 -3.57
N GLU A 277 10.35 20.70 -2.83
CA GLU A 277 11.63 20.24 -2.26
C GLU A 277 12.67 19.95 -3.35
N ASN A 278 12.28 19.27 -4.43
CA ASN A 278 13.18 19.00 -5.56
C ASN A 278 13.64 20.29 -6.26
N THR A 279 12.77 21.28 -6.38
CA THR A 279 13.13 22.58 -6.99
C THR A 279 14.21 23.28 -6.16
N THR A 280 14.07 23.29 -4.83
CA THR A 280 15.10 23.83 -3.92
C THR A 280 16.42 23.09 -4.05
N LEU A 281 16.39 21.75 -4.05
CA LEU A 281 17.60 20.92 -4.22
C LEU A 281 18.30 21.15 -5.56
N ILE A 282 17.54 21.32 -6.65
CA ILE A 282 18.11 21.65 -7.97
C ILE A 282 18.81 23.01 -7.92
N ASN A 283 18.19 24.04 -7.33
CA ASN A 283 18.80 25.36 -7.20
C ASN A 283 20.08 25.35 -6.37
N GLU A 284 20.09 24.64 -5.23
CA GLU A 284 21.30 24.48 -4.41
C GLU A 284 22.41 23.73 -5.15
N ARG A 285 22.06 22.66 -5.87
CA ARG A 285 22.99 21.90 -6.69
C ARG A 285 23.60 22.77 -7.80
N ASP A 286 22.78 23.56 -8.50
CA ASP A 286 23.24 24.39 -9.61
C ASP A 286 24.14 25.53 -9.11
N LEU A 287 23.88 26.09 -7.92
CA LEU A 287 24.79 27.01 -7.24
C LEU A 287 26.15 26.36 -6.93
N LEU A 288 26.15 25.16 -6.35
CA LEU A 288 27.39 24.44 -6.04
C LEU A 288 28.21 24.13 -7.29
N TYR A 289 27.57 23.70 -8.39
CA TYR A 289 28.26 23.51 -9.66
C TYR A 289 28.80 24.82 -10.21
N GLY A 290 28.05 25.93 -10.13
CA GLY A 290 28.51 27.26 -10.52
C GLY A 290 29.76 27.70 -9.74
N VAL A 291 29.81 27.44 -8.43
CA VAL A 291 30.99 27.74 -7.60
C VAL A 291 32.19 26.87 -8.01
N ILE A 292 31.99 25.57 -8.21
CA ILE A 292 33.06 24.63 -8.60
C ILE A 292 33.62 24.97 -9.98
N ASP A 293 32.76 25.32 -10.94
CA ASP A 293 33.16 25.68 -12.30
C ASP A 293 33.85 27.04 -12.40
N ALA A 294 33.61 27.94 -11.44
CA ALA A 294 34.31 29.21 -11.34
C ALA A 294 35.78 29.07 -10.86
N ILE A 295 36.16 27.93 -10.28
CA ILE A 295 37.53 27.68 -9.81
C ILE A 295 38.44 27.38 -11.02
N PRO A 296 39.56 28.11 -11.21
CA PRO A 296 40.44 27.93 -12.37
C PRO A 296 41.34 26.68 -12.29
N ASP A 297 41.47 26.09 -11.11
CA ASP A 297 42.22 24.84 -10.89
C ASP A 297 41.40 23.63 -11.35
N ILE A 298 42.08 22.58 -11.78
CA ILE A 298 41.47 21.30 -12.17
C ILE A 298 40.86 20.67 -10.92
N ILE A 299 39.55 20.41 -10.91
CA ILE A 299 38.90 19.67 -9.83
C ILE A 299 38.39 18.34 -10.38
N VAL A 300 38.73 17.25 -9.71
CA VAL A 300 38.23 15.90 -10.00
C VAL A 300 37.76 15.25 -8.70
N VAL A 301 36.56 14.70 -8.71
CA VAL A 301 35.99 13.96 -7.57
C VAL A 301 35.79 12.51 -8.00
N THR A 302 36.24 11.56 -7.19
CA THR A 302 36.02 10.12 -7.40
C THR A 302 34.95 9.55 -6.46
N ASP A 303 34.48 8.34 -6.75
CA ASP A 303 33.74 7.50 -5.80
C ASP A 303 34.67 6.59 -4.98
N GLU A 304 34.08 5.72 -4.16
CA GLU A 304 34.76 4.71 -3.33
C GLU A 304 35.54 3.67 -4.15
N ASN A 305 35.23 3.54 -5.44
CA ASN A 305 35.84 2.61 -6.39
C ASN A 305 36.84 3.29 -7.34
N ASN A 306 37.22 4.55 -7.05
CA ASN A 306 38.14 5.36 -7.86
C ASN A 306 37.64 5.66 -9.28
N ASN A 307 36.33 5.65 -9.50
CA ASN A 307 35.74 6.15 -10.73
C ASN A 307 35.44 7.64 -10.60
N ILE A 308 35.65 8.40 -11.68
CA ILE A 308 35.39 9.83 -11.74
C ILE A 308 33.89 10.08 -11.59
N ARG A 309 33.50 10.75 -10.51
CA ARG A 309 32.12 11.13 -10.23
C ARG A 309 31.79 12.52 -10.77
N ALA A 310 32.72 13.46 -10.65
CA ALA A 310 32.56 14.82 -11.14
C ALA A 310 33.90 15.45 -11.52
N VAL A 311 33.84 16.39 -12.46
CA VAL A 311 34.95 17.28 -12.83
C VAL A 311 34.40 18.70 -13.02
N ASN A 312 35.23 19.72 -12.85
CA ASN A 312 34.86 21.11 -13.13
C ASN A 312 35.24 21.56 -14.56
N LYS A 313 34.81 22.75 -14.94
CA LYS A 313 35.10 23.35 -16.26
C LYS A 313 36.59 23.48 -16.57
N ALA A 314 37.42 23.78 -15.56
CA ALA A 314 38.87 23.85 -15.73
C ALA A 314 39.46 22.50 -16.11
N ALA A 315 39.01 21.40 -15.48
CA ALA A 315 39.43 20.05 -15.84
C ALA A 315 39.05 19.70 -17.28
N GLU A 316 37.83 20.01 -17.72
CA GLU A 316 37.42 19.78 -19.12
C GLU A 316 38.30 20.52 -20.12
N THR A 317 38.59 21.79 -19.82
CA THR A 317 39.32 22.69 -20.72
C THR A 317 40.81 22.35 -20.77
N LEU A 318 41.45 22.16 -19.61
CA LEU A 318 42.89 21.93 -19.51
C LEU A 318 43.29 20.50 -19.88
N LEU A 319 42.42 19.51 -19.63
CA LEU A 319 42.65 18.10 -20.00
C LEU A 319 42.01 17.73 -21.34
N GLU A 320 41.28 18.66 -21.97
CA GLU A 320 40.62 18.49 -23.26
C GLU A 320 39.57 17.36 -23.31
N TYR A 321 39.03 16.95 -22.16
CA TYR A 321 37.95 15.96 -22.07
C TYR A 321 36.60 16.65 -21.92
N LYS A 322 35.56 16.11 -22.55
CA LYS A 322 34.18 16.43 -22.13
C LYS A 322 33.86 15.63 -20.88
N LYS A 323 33.15 16.24 -19.93
CA LYS A 323 32.71 15.60 -18.68
C LYS A 323 32.02 14.26 -18.95
N GLU A 324 31.14 14.19 -19.96
CA GLU A 324 30.39 12.97 -20.28
C GLU A 324 31.29 11.79 -20.71
N ASP A 325 32.46 12.08 -21.30
CA ASP A 325 33.38 11.06 -21.82
C ASP A 325 34.28 10.42 -20.75
N ILE A 326 34.38 11.08 -19.58
CA ILE A 326 35.22 10.66 -18.46
C ILE A 326 34.42 10.36 -17.20
N GLN A 327 33.16 10.79 -17.09
CA GLN A 327 32.32 10.46 -15.96
C GLN A 327 32.09 8.94 -15.87
N ARG A 328 32.10 8.43 -14.64
CA ARG A 328 32.04 7.00 -14.28
C ARG A 328 33.18 6.14 -14.83
N LYS A 329 34.22 6.74 -15.42
CA LYS A 329 35.43 6.02 -15.86
C LYS A 329 36.47 5.99 -14.73
N PRO A 330 37.38 5.00 -14.72
CA PRO A 330 38.47 4.96 -13.75
C PRO A 330 39.34 6.22 -13.83
N ILE A 331 39.77 6.72 -12.66
CA ILE A 331 40.58 7.93 -12.56
C ILE A 331 41.93 7.83 -13.31
N ASP A 332 42.45 6.62 -13.58
CA ASP A 332 43.68 6.42 -14.36
C ASP A 332 43.62 7.01 -15.76
N LYS A 333 42.41 7.15 -16.32
CA LYS A 333 42.26 7.71 -17.66
C LYS A 333 42.83 9.13 -17.76
N LEU A 334 42.95 9.83 -16.63
CA LEU A 334 43.47 11.19 -16.57
C LEU A 334 44.97 11.28 -16.27
N PHE A 335 45.65 10.17 -15.90
CA PHE A 335 47.02 10.19 -15.41
C PHE A 335 47.91 9.17 -16.12
N ASP A 336 49.17 9.54 -16.35
CA ASP A 336 50.19 8.63 -16.91
C ASP A 336 50.67 7.62 -15.86
N GLU A 337 50.66 8.02 -14.59
CA GLU A 337 51.05 7.18 -13.47
C GLU A 337 49.88 6.32 -12.93
N LYS A 338 50.04 4.99 -12.97
CA LYS A 338 49.06 4.01 -12.44
C LYS A 338 49.00 3.93 -10.90
N LYS A 339 49.94 4.55 -10.18
CA LYS A 339 49.96 4.65 -8.72
C LYS A 339 50.00 6.13 -8.36
N ASN A 340 49.07 6.57 -7.53
CA ASN A 340 48.91 7.97 -7.11
C ASN A 340 48.02 8.03 -5.86
N PHE A 341 47.82 9.20 -5.26
CA PHE A 341 47.02 9.33 -4.02
C PHE A 341 45.52 9.00 -4.17
N PHE A 342 45.01 8.73 -5.37
CA PHE A 342 43.66 8.16 -5.53
C PHE A 342 43.65 6.65 -5.29
N ARG A 343 44.78 5.95 -5.24
CA ARG A 343 44.83 4.49 -5.03
C ARG A 343 46.16 3.93 -4.48
N GLY A 344 46.16 2.68 -4.03
CA GLY A 344 47.37 1.99 -3.59
C GLY A 344 48.01 2.63 -2.36
N ASN A 345 49.31 2.41 -2.14
CA ASN A 345 49.97 2.83 -0.89
C ASN A 345 49.88 4.34 -0.62
N ASP A 346 49.89 5.17 -1.66
CA ASP A 346 49.78 6.62 -1.51
C ASP A 346 48.37 7.07 -1.10
N PHE A 347 47.33 6.31 -1.51
CA PHE A 347 45.98 6.49 -1.00
C PHE A 347 45.91 6.14 0.48
N ASP A 348 46.47 5.01 0.91
CA ASP A 348 46.47 4.62 2.33
C ASP A 348 47.19 5.68 3.20
N ASN A 349 48.28 6.25 2.67
CA ASN A 349 49.00 7.34 3.32
C ASN A 349 48.15 8.62 3.39
N MET A 350 47.47 9.00 2.30
CA MET A 350 46.53 10.13 2.29
C MET A 350 45.38 9.91 3.27
N MET A 351 44.82 8.70 3.33
CA MET A 351 43.73 8.35 4.23
C MET A 351 44.14 8.47 5.70
N LYS A 352 45.36 8.04 6.06
CA LYS A 352 45.91 8.21 7.41
C LYS A 352 46.21 9.66 7.75
N ALA A 353 46.73 10.43 6.80
CA ALA A 353 47.10 11.84 7.00
C ALA A 353 45.90 12.81 6.90
N GLY A 354 44.77 12.36 6.33
CA GLY A 354 43.57 13.15 6.08
C GLY A 354 43.67 14.11 4.88
N ARG A 355 44.84 14.26 4.27
CA ARG A 355 45.07 15.02 3.03
C ARG A 355 46.45 14.72 2.46
N VAL A 356 46.63 15.08 1.19
CA VAL A 356 47.94 15.19 0.53
C VAL A 356 48.02 16.54 -0.19
N THR A 357 49.20 17.14 -0.25
CA THR A 357 49.43 18.46 -0.88
C THR A 357 50.70 18.47 -1.71
N ASN A 358 50.72 19.28 -2.76
CA ASN A 358 51.86 19.46 -3.67
C ASN A 358 52.37 18.15 -4.33
N TYR A 359 51.50 17.14 -4.46
CA TYR A 359 51.84 15.86 -5.07
C TYR A 359 51.96 16.04 -6.59
N GLN A 360 53.12 15.72 -7.16
CA GLN A 360 53.36 15.90 -8.59
C GLN A 360 52.78 14.73 -9.39
N LEU A 361 51.95 15.00 -10.38
CA LEU A 361 51.40 14.02 -11.32
C LEU A 361 51.51 14.51 -12.75
N THR A 362 51.53 13.58 -13.69
CA THR A 362 51.47 13.86 -15.11
C THR A 362 50.09 13.51 -15.64
N CYS A 363 49.28 14.52 -15.93
CA CYS A 363 47.98 14.31 -16.55
C CYS A 363 48.12 13.98 -18.05
N ILE A 364 47.22 13.15 -18.56
CA ILE A 364 47.09 12.85 -20.00
C ILE A 364 45.85 13.53 -20.53
N THR A 365 45.99 14.35 -21.58
CA THR A 365 44.82 14.96 -22.27
C THR A 365 44.07 13.95 -23.13
N SER A 366 42.86 14.28 -23.57
CA SER A 366 42.09 13.44 -24.51
C SER A 366 42.83 13.12 -25.81
N LYS A 367 43.78 13.96 -26.21
CA LYS A 367 44.66 13.78 -27.38
C LYS A 367 45.99 13.09 -27.08
N GLY A 368 46.21 12.67 -25.83
CA GLY A 368 47.42 11.97 -25.40
C GLY A 368 48.59 12.89 -25.02
N ALA A 369 48.40 14.21 -24.95
CA ALA A 369 49.45 15.12 -24.51
C ALA A 369 49.69 14.99 -22.99
N LYS A 370 50.95 15.09 -22.57
CA LYS A 370 51.34 14.99 -21.15
C LYS A 370 51.51 16.36 -20.52
N ILE A 371 50.83 16.62 -19.41
CA ILE A 371 50.86 17.89 -18.68
C ILE A 371 51.34 17.61 -17.25
N LYS A 372 52.48 18.21 -16.86
CA LYS A 372 52.91 18.18 -15.46
C LYS A 372 52.00 19.07 -14.62
N THR A 373 51.59 18.56 -13.46
CA THR A 373 50.61 19.21 -12.60
C THR A 373 50.92 18.94 -11.13
N SER A 374 50.58 19.88 -10.26
CA SER A 374 50.69 19.74 -8.80
C SER A 374 49.32 19.58 -8.17
N TRP A 375 49.12 18.50 -7.41
CA TRP A 375 47.83 18.11 -6.88
C TRP A 375 47.77 18.15 -5.36
N SER A 376 46.61 18.52 -4.85
CA SER A 376 46.20 18.27 -3.47
C SER A 376 44.98 17.36 -3.47
N GLY A 377 44.96 16.38 -2.57
CA GLY A 377 43.90 15.38 -2.47
C GLY A 377 43.34 15.29 -1.06
N MET A 378 42.03 15.13 -0.92
CA MET A 378 41.35 14.99 0.36
C MET A 378 40.23 13.95 0.25
N PRO A 379 40.04 13.08 1.26
CA PRO A 379 38.88 12.20 1.30
C PRO A 379 37.59 12.99 1.53
N VAL A 380 36.53 12.56 0.86
CA VAL A 380 35.17 13.07 1.05
C VAL A 380 34.42 12.07 1.92
N PHE A 381 33.80 12.55 3.00
CA PHE A 381 33.01 11.72 3.91
C PHE A 381 31.53 12.07 3.81
N ASP A 382 30.66 11.10 4.05
CA ASP A 382 29.27 11.37 4.36
C ASP A 382 29.08 11.80 5.83
N LYS A 383 27.82 12.07 6.18
CA LYS A 383 27.40 12.47 7.54
C LYS A 383 27.76 11.47 8.63
N ASP A 384 27.89 10.18 8.26
CA ASP A 384 28.20 9.08 9.18
C ASP A 384 29.71 8.79 9.21
N LYS A 385 30.53 9.71 8.66
CA LYS A 385 31.99 9.60 8.53
C LYS A 385 32.45 8.42 7.68
N LYS A 386 31.57 7.86 6.84
CA LYS A 386 31.98 6.86 5.85
C LYS A 386 32.54 7.56 4.62
N ILE A 387 33.61 7.01 4.06
CA ILE A 387 34.26 7.56 2.86
C ILE A 387 33.29 7.45 1.68
N LYS A 388 33.18 8.52 0.91
CA LYS A 388 32.40 8.60 -0.33
C LYS A 388 33.26 8.78 -1.58
N GLY A 389 34.55 8.97 -1.41
CA GLY A 389 35.53 9.09 -2.48
C GLY A 389 36.62 10.12 -2.14
N VAL A 390 37.26 10.67 -3.15
CA VAL A 390 38.37 11.62 -3.03
C VAL A 390 38.11 12.83 -3.89
N VAL A 391 38.37 14.03 -3.37
CA VAL A 391 38.48 15.25 -4.18
C VAL A 391 39.97 15.53 -4.42
N GLY A 392 40.33 15.69 -5.68
CA GLY A 392 41.65 16.13 -6.13
C GLY A 392 41.57 17.50 -6.78
N ILE A 393 42.47 18.40 -6.39
CA ILE A 393 42.62 19.74 -6.94
C ILE A 393 44.02 19.84 -7.57
N GLY A 394 44.08 19.98 -8.89
CA GLY A 394 45.29 20.04 -9.70
C GLY A 394 45.56 21.44 -10.23
N LYS A 395 46.81 21.87 -10.11
CA LYS A 395 47.34 23.12 -10.68
C LYS A 395 48.31 22.79 -11.81
N LYS A 396 48.19 23.49 -12.93
CA LYS A 396 49.12 23.37 -14.06
C LYS A 396 50.43 24.11 -13.78
#